data_AF-A0A9W9AI97-F1
#
_entry.id   AF-A0A9W9AI97-F1
#
_cell.length_a   1.000
_cell.length_b   1.000
_cell.length_c   1.000
_cell.angle_alpha   90.00
_cell.angle_beta   90.00
_cell.angle_gamma   90.00
#
_symmetry.space_group_name_H-M   'P 1'
#
loop_
_entity.id
_entity.type
_entity.pdbx_description
1 polymer ?
#
loop_
_entity_poly.entity_id
_entity_poly.type
_entity_poly.pdbx_seq_one_letter_code
_entity_poly.pdbx_strand_id
1 'polypeptide(L)'
;MSNALSKQVPAEDLWLSTGGGLPPESLNFLILSKEPDYAINSSFKIASAAQTVIGLAGLSAAFFHQLQTGVKQIVSVDARHAVLEFRSEASFVATWNEFRKQYGSPGAAGMFGIFEEAVSFEMNANADPTLSIASLCLLFNCLTESGLILTDSIQAMIFLAAIPDSWDGLAMTVLAQYNAQDLTVNAIAPTIMDEYSCRVAKKNSESSLAARLSGVKCYGDHNP
;
A
#
# COMPACT_ATOMS: atom_id res chain seq x y z
N MET A 1 -18.91 -24.42 -35.77
CA MET A 1 -17.73 -23.76 -35.18
C MET A 1 -18.12 -23.25 -33.79
N SER A 2 -18.17 -24.12 -32.78
CA SER A 2 -18.63 -23.74 -31.43
C SER A 2 -18.14 -24.77 -30.40
N ASN A 3 -16.88 -24.69 -29.94
CA ASN A 3 -16.46 -25.38 -28.70
C ASN A 3 -15.07 -24.94 -28.16
N ALA A 4 -14.75 -23.64 -28.17
CA ALA A 4 -13.52 -23.11 -27.59
C ALA A 4 -13.74 -22.35 -26.26
N LEU A 5 -14.98 -22.00 -25.93
CA LEU A 5 -15.32 -21.10 -24.81
C LEU A 5 -15.33 -21.76 -23.42
N SER A 6 -15.35 -23.09 -23.30
CA SER A 6 -15.59 -23.72 -22.00
C SER A 6 -14.35 -23.88 -21.10
N LYS A 7 -13.18 -23.31 -21.46
CA LYS A 7 -11.90 -23.58 -20.76
C LYS A 7 -11.02 -22.35 -20.47
N GLN A 8 -11.43 -21.13 -20.83
CA GLN A 8 -10.74 -19.89 -20.44
C GLN A 8 -11.29 -19.26 -19.14
N VAL A 9 -12.16 -19.98 -18.42
CA VAL A 9 -12.88 -19.50 -17.23
C VAL A 9 -12.02 -18.65 -16.27
N PRO A 10 -10.79 -19.05 -15.87
CA PRO A 10 -9.98 -18.23 -14.96
C PRO A 10 -9.49 -16.91 -15.58
N ALA A 11 -9.25 -16.89 -16.90
CA ALA A 11 -8.77 -15.71 -17.62
C ALA A 11 -9.92 -14.72 -17.88
N GLU A 12 -11.09 -15.25 -18.23
CA GLU A 12 -12.31 -14.47 -18.45
C GLU A 12 -12.78 -13.79 -17.15
N ASP A 13 -12.82 -14.55 -16.04
CA ASP A 13 -13.20 -14.03 -14.73
C ASP A 13 -12.28 -12.87 -14.30
N LEU A 14 -10.96 -13.03 -14.45
CA LEU A 14 -10.00 -11.98 -14.10
C LEU A 14 -10.11 -10.76 -15.02
N TRP A 15 -10.23 -10.96 -16.33
CA TRP A 15 -10.34 -9.87 -17.30
C TRP A 15 -11.59 -9.02 -17.06
N LEU A 16 -12.71 -9.67 -16.76
CA LEU A 16 -13.99 -9.00 -16.51
C LEU A 16 -14.12 -8.44 -15.09
N SER A 17 -13.39 -8.99 -14.10
CA SER A 17 -13.41 -8.50 -12.71
C SER A 17 -12.84 -7.08 -12.53
N THR A 18 -12.10 -6.56 -13.51
CA THR A 18 -11.40 -5.26 -13.44
C THR A 18 -12.33 -4.04 -13.62
N GLY A 19 -13.59 -4.12 -13.18
CA GLY A 19 -14.50 -2.97 -13.12
C GLY A 19 -15.10 -2.50 -14.46
N GLY A 20 -15.18 -3.36 -15.48
CA GLY A 20 -15.96 -3.11 -16.71
C GLY A 20 -15.30 -2.24 -17.78
N GLY A 21 -14.01 -1.87 -17.62
CA GLY A 21 -13.28 -1.04 -18.59
C GLY A 21 -12.65 -1.78 -19.77
N LEU A 22 -12.54 -3.12 -19.70
CA LEU A 22 -11.84 -3.92 -20.73
C LEU A 22 -12.85 -4.61 -21.66
N PRO A 23 -12.68 -4.48 -23.00
CA PRO A 23 -13.61 -5.07 -23.95
C PRO A 23 -13.54 -6.61 -23.89
N PRO A 24 -14.69 -7.31 -23.79
CA PRO A 24 -14.74 -8.76 -23.76
C PRO A 24 -14.29 -9.38 -25.10
N GLU A 25 -14.43 -8.66 -26.21
CA GLU A 25 -14.04 -9.14 -27.53
C GLU A 25 -12.52 -9.33 -27.67
N SER A 26 -11.71 -8.68 -26.83
CA SER A 26 -10.26 -8.85 -26.84
C SER A 26 -9.82 -10.25 -26.44
N LEU A 27 -10.62 -10.97 -25.63
CA LEU A 27 -10.33 -12.33 -25.20
C LEU A 27 -10.25 -13.32 -26.37
N ASN A 28 -10.91 -13.03 -27.49
CA ASN A 28 -10.82 -13.85 -28.71
C ASN A 28 -9.41 -13.88 -29.33
N PHE A 29 -8.55 -12.90 -29.00
CA PHE A 29 -7.17 -12.84 -29.47
C PHE A 29 -6.18 -13.54 -28.52
N LEU A 30 -6.66 -14.08 -27.40
CA LEU A 30 -5.87 -14.84 -26.45
C LEU A 30 -6.01 -16.34 -26.71
N ILE A 31 -4.89 -16.99 -27.00
CA ILE A 31 -4.83 -18.44 -27.23
C ILE A 31 -4.04 -19.08 -26.09
N LEU A 32 -4.73 -19.90 -25.29
CA LEU A 32 -4.13 -20.67 -24.20
C LEU A 32 -4.16 -22.16 -24.55
N SER A 33 -3.05 -22.87 -24.30
CA SER A 33 -2.96 -24.34 -24.31
C SER A 33 -4.10 -24.99 -23.51
N LYS A 34 -4.78 -25.96 -24.13
CA LYS A 34 -6.02 -26.58 -23.64
C LYS A 34 -5.82 -27.54 -22.46
N GLU A 35 -4.60 -28.04 -22.30
CA GLU A 35 -4.15 -28.91 -21.23
C GLU A 35 -2.81 -28.35 -20.74
N PRO A 36 -2.83 -27.56 -19.66
CA PRO A 36 -1.60 -27.00 -19.13
C PRO A 36 -0.78 -28.14 -18.54
N ASP A 37 0.30 -28.51 -19.23
CA ASP A 37 1.12 -29.64 -18.84
C ASP A 37 1.71 -29.43 -17.44
N TYR A 38 1.65 -30.48 -16.62
CA TYR A 38 2.22 -30.51 -15.29
C TYR A 38 3.71 -30.78 -15.39
N ALA A 39 4.46 -29.86 -16.00
CA ALA A 39 5.94 -29.92 -16.01
C ALA A 39 6.51 -29.95 -14.58
N ILE A 40 5.72 -29.49 -13.59
CA ILE A 40 6.01 -29.54 -12.17
C ILE A 40 4.87 -30.28 -11.47
N ASN A 41 5.19 -31.36 -10.74
CA ASN A 41 4.26 -32.07 -9.86
C ASN A 41 3.96 -31.20 -8.63
N SER A 42 3.02 -30.28 -8.78
CA SER A 42 2.51 -29.44 -7.68
C SER A 42 1.04 -29.75 -7.42
N SER A 43 0.65 -29.74 -6.14
CA SER A 43 -0.76 -29.81 -5.74
C SER A 43 -1.56 -28.58 -6.19
N PHE A 44 -0.88 -27.50 -6.59
CA PHE A 44 -1.49 -26.29 -7.13
C PHE A 44 -1.41 -26.28 -8.67
N LYS A 45 -2.45 -25.74 -9.32
CA LYS A 45 -2.54 -25.58 -10.78
C LYS A 45 -1.63 -24.45 -11.30
N ILE A 46 -0.34 -24.50 -10.98
CA ILE A 46 0.66 -23.46 -11.29
C ILE A 46 0.73 -23.18 -12.79
N ALA A 47 0.65 -24.23 -13.61
CA ALA A 47 0.66 -24.07 -15.06
C ALA A 47 -0.51 -23.25 -15.59
N SER A 48 -1.71 -23.46 -15.03
CA SER A 48 -2.88 -22.66 -15.37
C SER A 48 -2.74 -21.21 -14.88
N ALA A 49 -2.20 -21.01 -13.68
CA ALA A 49 -2.01 -19.66 -13.13
C ALA A 49 -0.96 -18.87 -13.92
N ALA A 50 0.22 -19.44 -14.15
CA ALA A 50 1.31 -18.81 -14.88
C ALA A 50 0.87 -18.43 -16.30
N GLN A 51 0.24 -19.36 -17.01
CA GLN A 51 -0.22 -19.14 -18.36
C GLN A 51 -1.33 -18.07 -18.45
N THR A 52 -2.23 -18.03 -17.47
CA THR A 52 -3.29 -17.02 -17.40
C THR A 52 -2.71 -15.63 -17.15
N VAL A 53 -1.80 -15.49 -16.18
CA VAL A 53 -1.18 -14.20 -15.84
C VAL A 53 -0.35 -13.66 -17.00
N ILE A 54 0.53 -14.50 -17.58
CA ILE A 54 1.38 -14.10 -18.70
C ILE A 54 0.52 -13.81 -19.95
N GLY A 55 -0.50 -14.62 -20.20
CA GLY A 55 -1.44 -14.43 -21.31
C GLY A 55 -2.21 -13.11 -21.23
N LEU A 56 -2.78 -12.79 -20.07
CA LEU A 56 -3.52 -11.53 -19.86
C LEU A 56 -2.59 -10.31 -19.91
N ALA A 57 -1.36 -10.42 -19.35
CA ALA A 57 -0.36 -9.35 -19.45
C ALA A 57 0.00 -9.06 -20.92
N GLY A 58 0.26 -10.10 -21.71
CA GLY A 58 0.50 -9.97 -23.14
C GLY A 58 -0.71 -9.40 -23.89
N LEU A 59 -1.93 -9.82 -23.54
CA LEU A 59 -3.16 -9.30 -24.15
C LEU A 59 -3.36 -7.80 -23.85
N SER A 60 -3.10 -7.36 -22.62
CA SER A 60 -3.14 -5.94 -22.25
C SER A 60 -2.13 -5.11 -23.04
N ALA A 61 -0.91 -5.61 -23.19
CA ALA A 61 0.13 -4.94 -23.98
C ALA A 61 -0.26 -4.86 -25.47
N ALA A 62 -0.78 -5.95 -26.03
CA ALA A 62 -1.29 -5.99 -27.40
C ALA A 62 -2.46 -5.02 -27.61
N PHE A 63 -3.35 -4.91 -26.62
CA PHE A 63 -4.46 -3.95 -26.63
C PHE A 63 -3.96 -2.50 -26.59
N PHE A 64 -2.97 -2.20 -25.75
CA PHE A 64 -2.36 -0.87 -25.70
C PHE A 64 -1.66 -0.51 -27.03
N HIS A 65 -0.94 -1.47 -27.62
CA HIS A 65 -0.33 -1.30 -28.94
C HIS A 65 -1.39 -1.07 -30.04
N GLN A 66 -2.53 -1.78 -29.98
CA GLN A 66 -3.65 -1.54 -30.89
C GLN A 66 -4.23 -0.14 -30.72
N LEU A 67 -4.36 0.37 -29.49
CA LEU A 67 -4.82 1.74 -29.26
C LEU A 67 -3.87 2.78 -29.88
N GLN A 68 -2.56 2.50 -29.91
CA GLN A 68 -1.55 3.41 -30.48
C GLN A 68 -1.43 3.31 -32.01
N THR A 69 -1.54 2.11 -32.58
CA THR A 69 -1.19 1.85 -33.98
C THR A 69 -2.35 1.38 -34.85
N GLY A 70 -3.50 1.04 -34.24
CA GLY A 70 -4.64 0.42 -34.89
C GLY A 70 -4.46 -1.06 -35.25
N VAL A 71 -3.26 -1.63 -35.05
CA VAL A 71 -2.94 -3.01 -35.45
C VAL A 71 -3.29 -3.99 -34.33
N LYS A 72 -4.16 -4.96 -34.64
CA LYS A 72 -4.53 -6.06 -33.74
C LYS A 72 -3.45 -7.15 -33.76
N GLN A 73 -3.06 -7.63 -32.58
CA GLN A 73 -2.09 -8.71 -32.42
C GLN A 73 -2.71 -9.87 -31.66
N ILE A 74 -2.35 -11.09 -32.07
CA ILE A 74 -2.79 -12.34 -31.43
C ILE A 74 -1.71 -12.75 -30.44
N VAL A 75 -2.12 -13.07 -29.20
CA VAL A 75 -1.22 -13.49 -28.12
C VAL A 75 -1.48 -14.96 -27.84
N SER A 76 -0.45 -15.79 -28.04
CA SER A 76 -0.51 -17.22 -27.73
C SER A 76 0.55 -17.56 -26.70
N VAL A 77 0.15 -18.17 -25.59
CA VAL A 77 1.07 -18.55 -24.51
C VAL A 77 0.97 -20.05 -24.30
N ASP A 78 2.11 -20.73 -24.41
CA ASP A 78 2.21 -22.15 -24.09
C ASP A 78 2.44 -22.36 -22.59
N ALA A 79 1.68 -23.28 -21.99
CA ALA A 79 1.75 -23.54 -20.55
C ALA A 79 3.12 -24.05 -20.06
N ARG A 80 3.83 -24.86 -20.87
CA ARG A 80 5.17 -25.36 -20.50
C ARG A 80 6.18 -24.24 -20.47
N HIS A 81 6.13 -23.35 -21.47
CA HIS A 81 6.99 -22.17 -21.52
C HIS A 81 6.67 -21.22 -20.37
N ALA A 82 5.38 -20.96 -20.13
CA ALA A 82 4.91 -20.12 -19.03
C ALA A 82 5.41 -20.63 -17.68
N VAL A 83 5.33 -21.93 -17.38
CA VAL A 83 5.81 -22.50 -16.11
C VAL A 83 7.32 -22.42 -15.96
N LEU A 84 8.07 -22.59 -17.06
CA LEU A 84 9.53 -22.49 -17.04
C LEU A 84 10.01 -21.05 -16.81
N GLU A 85 9.29 -20.06 -17.35
CA GLU A 85 9.55 -18.64 -17.12
C GLU A 85 9.01 -18.15 -15.77
N PHE A 86 7.96 -18.78 -15.24
CA PHE A 86 7.41 -18.54 -13.90
C PHE A 86 8.29 -19.18 -12.82
N ARG A 87 9.61 -18.96 -12.91
CA ARG A 87 10.58 -19.42 -11.93
C ARG A 87 10.84 -18.34 -10.89
N SER A 88 10.36 -18.65 -9.68
CA SER A 88 10.75 -18.19 -8.34
C SER A 88 10.85 -16.67 -8.11
N GLU A 89 10.21 -16.25 -7.02
CA GLU A 89 10.35 -14.95 -6.34
C GLU A 89 11.81 -14.44 -6.26
N ALA A 90 12.79 -15.34 -6.17
CA ALA A 90 14.22 -14.99 -6.16
C ALA A 90 14.71 -14.28 -7.44
N SER A 91 14.22 -14.68 -8.62
CA SER A 91 14.56 -14.02 -9.89
C SER A 91 13.86 -12.68 -10.02
N PHE A 92 12.59 -12.60 -9.59
CA PHE A 92 11.88 -11.33 -9.52
C PHE A 92 12.59 -10.34 -8.60
N VAL A 93 12.97 -10.76 -7.38
CA VAL A 93 13.71 -9.90 -6.43
C VAL A 93 15.05 -9.47 -7.00
N ALA A 94 15.79 -10.35 -7.67
CA ALA A 94 17.07 -9.98 -8.29
C ALA A 94 16.90 -8.97 -9.42
N THR A 95 15.95 -9.18 -10.33
CA THR A 95 15.65 -8.26 -11.45
C THR A 95 15.05 -6.94 -10.94
N TRP A 96 14.16 -7.01 -9.95
CA TRP A 96 13.56 -5.85 -9.31
C TRP A 96 14.60 -5.00 -8.57
N ASN A 97 15.55 -5.64 -7.87
CA ASN A 97 16.65 -4.93 -7.22
C ASN A 97 17.54 -4.23 -8.25
N GLU A 98 17.77 -4.83 -9.42
CA GLU A 98 18.53 -4.19 -10.50
C GLU A 98 17.75 -3.02 -11.13
N PHE A 99 16.45 -3.17 -11.32
CA PHE A 99 15.57 -2.07 -11.76
C PHE A 99 15.52 -0.95 -10.72
N ARG A 100 15.48 -1.28 -9.42
CA ARG A 100 15.54 -0.31 -8.32
C ARG A 100 16.88 0.42 -8.27
N LYS A 101 17.99 -0.22 -8.65
CA LYS A 101 19.28 0.49 -8.79
C LYS A 101 19.27 1.47 -9.96
N GLN A 102 18.65 1.10 -11.09
CA GLN A 102 18.63 1.94 -12.30
C GLN A 102 17.58 3.06 -12.25
N TYR A 103 16.42 2.79 -11.64
CA TYR A 103 15.24 3.66 -11.69
C TYR A 103 14.58 3.90 -10.32
N GLY A 104 15.06 3.23 -9.26
CA GLY A 104 14.52 3.35 -7.91
C GLY A 104 15.23 4.37 -7.03
N SER A 105 16.25 5.06 -7.53
CA SER A 105 16.67 6.34 -6.96
C SER A 105 15.70 7.41 -7.47
N PRO A 106 14.88 8.01 -6.59
CA PRO A 106 14.00 9.10 -6.98
C PRO A 106 14.86 10.21 -7.59
N GLY A 107 14.55 10.62 -8.83
CA GLY A 107 15.15 11.84 -9.38
C GLY A 107 14.78 13.06 -8.51
N ALA A 108 15.34 14.23 -8.78
CA ALA A 108 15.08 15.44 -7.99
C ALA A 108 13.58 15.72 -7.74
N ALA A 109 12.73 15.46 -8.74
CA ALA A 109 11.27 15.59 -8.60
C ALA A 109 10.65 14.54 -7.66
N GLY A 110 11.14 13.31 -7.67
CA GLY A 110 10.68 12.26 -6.75
C GLY A 110 11.13 12.52 -5.32
N MET A 111 12.36 13.01 -5.13
CA MET A 111 12.84 13.44 -3.81
C MET A 111 12.03 14.60 -3.26
N PHE A 112 11.67 15.56 -4.11
CA PHE A 112 10.78 16.65 -3.71
C PHE A 112 9.40 16.13 -3.33
N GLY A 113 8.82 15.20 -4.09
CA GLY A 113 7.52 14.59 -3.75
C GLY A 113 7.54 13.84 -2.41
N ILE A 114 8.60 13.08 -2.13
CA ILE A 114 8.78 12.37 -0.86
C ILE A 114 8.97 13.36 0.30
N PHE A 115 9.72 14.45 0.07
CA PHE A 115 9.88 15.51 1.05
C PHE A 115 8.58 16.28 1.31
N GLU A 116 7.83 16.61 0.26
CA GLU A 116 6.51 17.25 0.36
C GLU A 116 5.53 16.35 1.12
N GLU A 117 5.52 15.05 0.84
CA GLU A 117 4.74 14.06 1.59
C GLU A 117 5.14 14.03 3.06
N ALA A 118 6.43 14.04 3.37
CA ALA A 118 6.90 14.05 4.75
C ALA A 118 6.54 15.34 5.52
N VAL A 119 6.54 16.50 4.85
CA VAL A 119 6.20 17.80 5.45
C VAL A 119 4.70 18.01 5.57
N SER A 120 3.91 17.50 4.62
CA SER A 120 2.44 17.56 4.65
C SER A 120 1.81 16.42 5.46
N PHE A 121 2.62 15.52 6.00
CA PHE A 121 2.14 14.39 6.78
C PHE A 121 1.46 14.87 8.07
N GLU A 122 0.22 14.46 8.26
CA GLU A 122 -0.54 14.72 9.48
C GLU A 122 -0.92 13.40 10.15
N MET A 123 -0.73 13.32 11.46
CA MET A 123 -1.18 12.18 12.24
C MET A 123 -2.69 12.23 12.44
N ASN A 124 -3.34 11.07 12.37
CA ASN A 124 -4.73 10.95 12.78
C ASN A 124 -4.82 10.90 14.32
N ALA A 125 -5.44 11.91 14.92
CA ALA A 125 -5.62 12.03 16.37
C ALA A 125 -6.35 10.84 17.04
N ASN A 126 -7.07 10.03 16.28
CA ASN A 126 -7.85 8.90 16.78
C ASN A 126 -7.25 7.53 16.45
N ALA A 127 -6.14 7.48 15.72
CA ALA A 127 -5.45 6.24 15.36
C ALA A 127 -4.18 6.07 16.19
N ASP A 128 -3.73 4.82 16.35
CA ASP A 128 -2.47 4.52 17.01
C ASP A 128 -1.30 5.18 16.26
N PRO A 129 -0.48 6.02 16.93
CA PRO A 129 0.63 6.72 16.31
C PRO A 129 1.76 5.79 15.83
N THR A 130 1.79 4.52 16.26
CA THR A 130 2.85 3.56 15.92
C THR A 130 3.03 3.38 14.41
N LEU A 131 1.93 3.24 13.67
CA LEU A 131 1.98 3.08 12.21
C LEU A 131 2.44 4.37 11.52
N SER A 132 1.96 5.52 12.02
CA SER A 132 2.35 6.84 11.51
C SER A 132 3.84 7.13 11.72
N ILE A 133 4.38 6.77 12.90
CA ILE A 133 5.82 6.83 13.21
C ILE A 133 6.60 5.99 12.21
N ALA A 134 6.20 4.73 12.01
CA ALA A 134 6.91 3.83 11.11
C ALA A 134 6.90 4.35 9.66
N SER A 135 5.76 4.82 9.16
CA SER A 135 5.64 5.39 7.81
C SER A 135 6.53 6.62 7.62
N LEU A 136 6.55 7.53 8.58
CA LEU A 136 7.32 8.76 8.47
C LEU A 136 8.84 8.47 8.57
N CYS A 137 9.26 7.54 9.43
CA CYS A 137 10.63 7.03 9.45
C CYS A 137 11.06 6.40 8.10
N LEU A 138 10.15 5.71 7.41
CA LEU A 138 10.44 5.15 6.09
C LEU A 138 10.66 6.23 5.03
N LEU A 139 9.88 7.32 5.05
CA LEU A 139 10.09 8.47 4.17
C LEU A 139 11.47 9.10 4.40
N PHE A 140 11.88 9.31 5.65
CA PHE A 140 13.21 9.82 5.99
C PHE A 140 14.34 8.87 5.58
N ASN A 141 14.18 7.57 5.77
CA ASN A 141 15.16 6.58 5.31
C ASN A 141 15.29 6.62 3.77
N CYS A 142 14.17 6.79 3.05
CA CYS A 142 14.21 6.91 1.59
C CYS A 142 14.94 8.18 1.11
N LEU A 143 14.75 9.31 1.81
CA LEU A 143 15.47 10.56 1.50
C LEU A 143 16.96 10.46 1.80
N THR A 144 17.35 9.83 2.91
CA THR A 144 18.76 9.65 3.28
C THR A 144 19.47 8.65 2.37
N GLU A 145 18.82 7.56 1.96
CA GLU A 145 19.32 6.63 0.92
C GLU A 145 19.58 7.34 -0.42
N SER A 146 18.79 8.37 -0.73
CA SER A 146 18.91 9.18 -1.96
C SER A 146 19.97 10.29 -1.85
N GLY A 147 20.64 10.43 -0.70
CA GLY A 147 21.72 11.40 -0.47
C GLY A 147 21.29 12.73 0.17
N LEU A 148 20.00 12.91 0.50
CA LEU A 148 19.51 14.06 1.25
C LEU A 148 19.64 13.79 2.76
N ILE A 149 20.69 14.33 3.37
CA ILE A 149 20.94 14.19 4.80
C ILE A 149 20.07 15.20 5.56
N LEU A 150 18.88 14.76 5.97
CA LEU A 150 18.09 15.43 6.98
C LEU A 150 18.69 15.10 8.35
N THR A 151 19.20 16.11 9.06
CA THR A 151 19.72 15.94 10.41
C THR A 151 18.62 15.48 11.36
N ASP A 152 18.97 14.69 12.38
CA ASP A 152 18.01 14.10 13.32
C ASP A 152 17.08 15.15 13.96
N SER A 153 17.61 16.34 14.27
CA SER A 153 16.84 17.46 14.80
C SER A 153 15.77 17.95 13.82
N ILE A 154 16.06 17.96 12.51
CA ILE A 154 15.10 18.37 11.46
C ILE A 154 14.03 17.30 11.30
N GLN A 155 14.42 16.02 11.29
CA GLN A 155 13.49 14.90 11.24
C GLN A 155 12.50 14.95 12.41
N ALA A 156 13.02 15.19 13.62
CA ALA A 156 12.22 15.35 14.82
C ALA A 156 11.31 16.59 14.76
N MET A 157 11.78 17.72 14.21
CA MET A 157 10.94 18.91 14.03
C MET A 157 9.80 18.69 13.04
N ILE A 158 10.06 18.04 11.90
CA ILE A 158 9.01 17.66 10.94
C ILE A 158 8.02 16.69 11.60
N PHE A 159 8.52 15.74 12.38
CA PHE A 159 7.67 14.81 13.13
C PHE A 159 6.78 15.49 14.17
N LEU A 160 7.30 16.51 14.87
CA LEU A 160 6.50 17.32 15.80
C LEU A 160 5.48 18.21 15.08
N ALA A 161 5.78 18.67 13.87
CA ALA A 161 4.83 19.43 13.03
C ALA A 161 3.68 18.56 12.52
N ALA A 162 3.89 17.25 12.39
CA ALA A 162 2.87 16.28 11.99
C ALA A 162 1.87 15.93 13.11
N ILE A 163 2.07 16.41 14.34
CA ILE A 163 1.16 16.16 15.46
C ILE A 163 -0.16 16.88 15.20
N PRO A 164 -1.33 16.25 15.47
CA PRO A 164 -2.61 16.90 15.22
C PRO A 164 -2.83 18.07 16.17
N ASP A 165 -3.45 19.15 15.71
CA ASP A 165 -3.76 20.36 16.50
C ASP A 165 -4.47 20.07 17.82
N SER A 166 -5.29 19.00 17.87
CA SER A 166 -5.96 18.57 19.11
C SER A 166 -5.03 18.22 20.28
N TRP A 167 -3.74 18.01 20.02
CA TRP A 167 -2.71 17.69 21.02
C TRP A 167 -1.96 18.96 21.45
N ASP A 168 -2.73 20.02 21.69
CA ASP A 168 -2.28 21.36 22.07
C ASP A 168 -1.12 21.34 23.05
N GLY A 169 0.01 21.93 22.64
CA GLY A 169 1.16 22.19 23.49
C GLY A 169 2.12 21.00 23.71
N LEU A 170 1.83 19.79 23.20
CA LEU A 170 2.79 18.68 23.30
C LEU A 170 4.09 18.99 22.58
N ALA A 171 4.02 19.50 21.34
CA ALA A 171 5.20 19.87 20.57
C ALA A 171 6.06 20.89 21.33
N MET A 172 5.45 21.93 21.92
CA MET A 172 6.17 22.94 22.70
C MET A 172 6.76 22.38 23.99
N THR A 173 6.06 21.44 24.63
CA THR A 173 6.53 20.79 25.86
C THR A 173 7.74 19.91 25.59
N VAL A 174 7.71 19.12 24.50
CA VAL A 174 8.85 18.32 24.05
C VAL A 174 10.02 19.23 23.67
N LEU A 175 9.78 20.29 22.90
CA LEU A 175 10.84 21.24 22.53
C LEU A 175 11.48 21.94 23.74
N ALA A 176 10.74 22.12 24.83
CA ALA A 176 11.27 22.69 26.07
C ALA A 176 12.10 21.69 26.91
N GLN A 177 11.91 20.38 26.70
CA GLN A 177 12.56 19.32 27.47
C GLN A 177 13.93 18.89 26.90
N TYR A 178 14.13 19.05 25.59
CA TYR A 178 15.32 18.55 24.89
C TYR A 178 16.16 19.70 24.32
N ASN A 179 17.49 19.53 24.35
CA ASN A 179 18.38 20.40 23.60
C ASN A 179 18.35 20.04 22.10
N ALA A 180 18.61 21.01 21.23
CA ALA A 180 18.55 20.81 19.77
C ALA A 180 19.46 19.67 19.25
N GLN A 181 20.53 19.33 19.97
CA GLN A 181 21.49 18.29 19.58
C GLN A 181 21.06 16.86 19.96
N ASP A 182 20.18 16.70 20.95
CA ASP A 182 19.70 15.39 21.43
C ASP A 182 18.30 15.05 20.90
N LEU A 183 17.73 15.96 20.11
CA LEU A 183 16.39 15.85 19.56
C LEU A 183 16.38 14.86 18.39
N THR A 184 15.89 13.65 18.65
CA THR A 184 15.76 12.59 17.65
C THR A 184 14.35 12.01 17.68
N VAL A 185 13.86 11.46 16.56
CA VAL A 185 12.53 10.83 16.47
C VAL A 185 12.40 9.69 17.50
N ASN A 186 13.47 8.93 17.71
CA ASN A 186 13.48 7.83 18.69
C ASN A 186 13.38 8.32 20.14
N ALA A 187 13.94 9.49 20.46
CA ALA A 187 13.87 10.06 21.79
C ALA A 187 12.48 10.62 22.12
N ILE A 188 11.75 11.14 21.11
CA ILE A 188 10.43 11.76 21.30
C ILE A 188 9.26 10.78 21.11
N ALA A 189 9.46 9.70 20.36
CA ALA A 189 8.45 8.65 20.14
C ALA A 189 7.79 8.12 21.43
N PRO A 190 8.53 7.78 22.51
CA PRO A 190 7.89 7.30 23.74
C PRO A 190 6.97 8.34 24.39
N THR A 191 7.37 9.61 24.44
CA THR A 191 6.55 10.70 24.99
C THR A 191 5.23 10.88 24.23
N ILE A 192 5.26 10.68 22.92
CA ILE A 192 4.10 10.76 22.03
C ILE A 192 3.16 9.56 22.24
N MET A 193 3.71 8.35 22.42
CA MET A 193 2.93 7.16 22.76
C MET A 193 2.28 7.27 24.14
N ASP A 194 2.99 7.82 25.12
CA ASP A 194 2.47 8.02 26.49
C ASP A 194 1.33 9.05 26.50
N GLU A 195 1.45 10.16 25.77
CA GLU A 195 0.37 11.15 25.64
C GLU A 195 -0.86 10.54 24.96
N TYR A 196 -0.67 9.79 23.86
CA TYR A 196 -1.77 9.09 23.20
C TYR A 196 -2.50 8.15 24.17
N SER A 197 -1.73 7.37 24.95
CA SER A 197 -2.26 6.44 25.95
C SER A 197 -3.07 7.18 27.03
N CYS A 198 -2.57 8.32 27.52
CA CYS A 198 -3.28 9.17 28.48
C CYS A 198 -4.59 9.72 27.92
N ARG A 199 -4.61 10.11 26.64
CA ARG A 199 -5.81 10.64 25.97
C ARG A 199 -6.87 9.59 25.73
N VAL A 200 -6.47 8.38 25.30
CA VAL A 200 -7.38 7.25 25.18
C VAL A 200 -8.01 6.91 26.54
N ALA A 201 -7.21 6.91 27.60
CA ALA A 201 -7.72 6.68 28.96
C ALA A 201 -8.73 7.75 29.41
N LYS A 202 -8.46 9.04 29.13
CA LYS A 202 -9.37 10.15 29.44
C LYS A 202 -10.67 10.10 28.64
N LYS A 203 -10.61 9.81 27.34
CA LYS A 203 -11.80 9.67 26.48
C LYS A 203 -12.70 8.52 26.94
N ASN A 204 -12.10 7.40 27.36
CA ASN A 204 -12.85 6.26 27.88
C ASN A 204 -13.47 6.53 29.26
N SER A 205 -12.81 7.31 30.12
CA SER A 205 -13.38 7.69 31.42
C SER A 205 -14.56 8.66 31.25
N GLU A 206 -14.45 9.66 30.38
CA GLU A 206 -15.53 10.61 30.07
C GLU A 206 -16.73 9.92 29.42
N SER A 207 -16.52 8.96 28.50
CA SER A 207 -17.63 8.19 27.92
C SER A 207 -18.34 7.32 28.98
N SER A 208 -17.59 6.74 29.91
CA SER A 208 -18.15 5.95 31.01
C SER A 208 -18.97 6.81 31.99
N LEU A 209 -18.51 8.03 32.28
CA LEU A 209 -19.24 8.99 33.13
C LEU A 209 -20.50 9.50 32.42
N ALA A 210 -20.43 9.80 31.13
CA ALA A 210 -21.58 10.19 30.31
C ALA A 210 -22.64 9.08 30.23
N ALA A 211 -22.22 7.81 30.06
CA ALA A 211 -23.12 6.66 30.09
C ALA A 211 -23.81 6.50 31.47
N ARG A 212 -23.07 6.72 32.56
CA ARG A 212 -23.62 6.68 33.93
C ARG A 212 -24.64 7.79 34.18
N LEU A 213 -24.41 9.00 33.68
CA LEU A 213 -25.34 10.12 33.80
C LEU A 213 -26.60 9.94 32.94
N SER A 214 -26.46 9.35 31.73
CA SER A 214 -27.61 9.02 30.87
C SER A 214 -28.51 7.91 31.47
N GLY A 215 -27.95 7.03 32.29
CA GLY A 215 -28.71 6.04 33.06
C GLY A 215 -29.54 6.64 34.20
N VAL A 216 -29.33 7.92 34.55
CA VAL A 216 -30.03 8.63 35.64
C VAL A 216 -31.22 9.45 35.10
N LYS A 217 -31.87 9.02 34.01
CA LYS A 217 -33.05 9.71 33.46
C LYS A 217 -34.38 9.08 33.90
N CYS A 218 -35.00 9.77 34.86
CA CYS A 218 -36.45 9.98 35.12
C CYS A 218 -37.30 8.82 35.69
N TYR A 219 -37.17 8.56 36.99
CA TYR A 219 -38.35 8.25 37.83
C TYR A 219 -38.93 9.59 38.30
N GLY A 220 -39.74 10.23 37.45
CA GLY A 220 -40.50 11.44 37.77
C GLY A 220 -41.98 11.14 37.59
N ASP A 221 -42.66 11.02 38.73
CA ASP A 221 -44.09 10.93 38.99
C ASP A 221 -45.05 10.90 37.79
N HIS A 222 -45.79 9.79 37.67
CA HIS A 222 -47.14 9.80 37.10
C HIS A 222 -48.14 9.28 38.12
N ASN A 223 -49.13 10.15 38.31
CA ASN A 223 -50.26 10.17 39.23
C ASN A 223 -51.19 8.95 39.11
N PRO A 224 -52.20 8.87 39.99
CA PRO A 224 -53.56 9.05 39.45
C PRO A 224 -54.28 10.29 39.99
#